data_AF-A0A4S4LPN6-F1
#
_entry.id   AF-A0A4S4LPN6-F1
#
_cell.length_a   1.000
_cell.length_b   1.000
_cell.length_c   1.000
_cell.angle_alpha   90.00
_cell.angle_beta   90.00
_cell.angle_gamma   90.00
#
_symmetry.space_group_name_H-M   'P 1'
#
loop_
_entity.id
_entity.type
_entity.pdbx_description
1 polymer ?
#
loop_
_entity_poly.entity_id
_entity_poly.type
_entity_poly.pdbx_seq_one_letter_code
_entity_poly.pdbx_strand_id
1 'polypeptide(L)'
;RVESGMSAGQGPFSLNEIDLFVIHTLIHVSMLHLHRDLAKTQAVAYEKCWIAANNVISLVRELNDGDYDYLDPINSACSHCAADLFIKALVPPTSHTLQNANEISEQQVDVLIASMKRLGHLFPIAGTSHFTTHPLYHWCSTNSPNNVYTSMRGEVFDLSNIAATHQRIIPVIPQKSILKYGGVSADAIFPVQVSALCNGITGSVDPYVVLNSSNVTDDNAQYHNFHAFTTDYTSAGHVTYRPHYKIFGRPLG
;
A
#
# COMPACT_ATOMS: atom_id res chain seq x y z
N ARG A 1 38.27 -0.63 33.16
CA ARG A 1 37.23 -1.51 32.57
C ARG A 1 35.91 -0.77 32.73
N VAL A 2 35.52 -0.02 31.70
CA VAL A 2 34.26 0.72 31.66
C VAL A 2 33.25 -0.24 31.05
N GLU A 3 32.27 -0.66 31.84
CA GLU A 3 31.16 -1.46 31.33
C GLU A 3 30.20 -0.53 30.59
N SER A 4 30.22 -0.67 29.27
CA SER A 4 29.26 -0.11 28.35
C SER A 4 27.88 -0.73 28.61
N GLY A 5 26.94 0.09 29.10
CA GLY A 5 25.53 -0.25 29.16
C GLY A 5 25.00 -0.51 27.76
N MET A 6 24.84 -1.79 27.41
CA MET A 6 24.04 -2.22 26.28
C MET A 6 22.58 -1.94 26.64
N SER A 7 21.94 -1.03 25.89
CA SER A 7 20.51 -0.75 25.99
C SER A 7 19.74 -2.07 25.86
N ALA A 8 19.09 -2.49 26.95
CA ALA A 8 18.05 -3.50 26.88
C ALA A 8 16.99 -3.00 25.89
N GLY A 9 16.57 -3.85 24.96
CA GLY A 9 15.42 -3.55 24.11
C GLY A 9 14.23 -3.20 25.00
N GLN A 10 13.59 -2.06 24.74
CA GLN A 10 12.36 -1.69 25.43
C GLN A 10 11.36 -2.83 25.22
N GLY A 11 10.84 -3.37 26.32
CA GLY A 11 9.80 -4.40 26.27
C GLY A 11 8.52 -3.86 25.60
N PRO A 12 7.53 -4.74 25.35
CA PRO A 12 6.25 -4.30 24.81
C PRO A 12 5.63 -3.23 25.70
N PHE A 13 4.94 -2.28 25.08
CA PHE A 13 4.26 -1.17 25.75
C PHE A 13 3.23 -1.72 26.74
N SER A 14 3.13 -1.07 27.90
CA SER A 14 1.98 -1.22 28.78
C SER A 14 0.73 -0.60 28.13
N LEU A 15 -0.46 -1.02 28.57
CA LEU A 15 -1.73 -0.48 28.05
C LEU A 15 -1.82 1.05 28.19
N ASN A 16 -1.27 1.63 29.26
CA ASN A 16 -1.24 3.08 29.44
C ASN A 16 -0.31 3.77 28.40
N GLU A 17 0.79 3.13 28.01
CA GLU A 17 1.70 3.64 26.98
C GLU A 17 1.06 3.54 25.60
N ILE A 18 0.29 2.47 25.34
CA ILE A 18 -0.55 2.36 24.14
C ILE A 18 -1.58 3.48 24.07
N ASP A 19 -2.34 3.74 25.15
CA ASP A 19 -3.32 4.82 25.19
C ASP A 19 -2.67 6.18 24.93
N LEU A 20 -1.52 6.45 25.57
CA LEU A 20 -0.77 7.69 25.37
C LEU A 20 -0.28 7.84 23.93
N PHE A 21 0.23 6.76 23.34
CA PHE A 21 0.63 6.72 21.92
C PHE A 21 -0.56 7.09 21.01
N VAL A 22 -1.72 6.47 21.21
CA VAL A 22 -2.91 6.73 20.38
C VAL A 22 -3.37 8.18 20.52
N ILE A 23 -3.45 8.69 21.75
CA ILE A 23 -3.86 10.08 22.01
C ILE A 23 -2.90 11.07 21.36
N HIS A 24 -1.59 10.92 21.54
CA HIS A 24 -0.60 11.81 20.93
C HIS A 24 -0.61 11.74 19.40
N THR A 25 -0.76 10.53 18.84
CA THR A 25 -0.90 10.34 17.39
C THR A 25 -2.11 11.10 16.86
N LEU A 26 -3.27 10.97 17.51
CA LEU A 26 -4.50 11.68 17.10
C LEU A 26 -4.36 13.20 17.23
N ILE A 27 -3.66 13.71 18.23
CA ILE A 27 -3.40 15.16 18.39
C ILE A 27 -2.58 15.69 17.21
N HIS A 28 -1.50 15.00 16.84
CA HIS A 28 -0.67 15.41 15.71
C HIS A 28 -1.41 15.28 14.37
N VAL A 29 -2.21 14.23 14.19
CA VAL A 29 -3.03 14.07 12.97
C VAL A 29 -4.13 15.13 12.90
N SER A 30 -4.73 15.50 14.02
CA SER A 30 -5.67 16.63 14.08
C SER A 30 -5.00 17.94 13.64
N MET A 31 -3.74 18.16 14.00
CA MET A 31 -2.96 19.30 13.54
C MET A 31 -2.74 19.29 12.02
N LEU A 32 -2.45 18.11 11.44
CA LEU A 32 -2.35 17.95 9.98
C LEU A 32 -3.65 18.34 9.28
N HIS A 33 -4.79 17.84 9.79
CA HIS A 33 -6.09 18.15 9.19
C HIS A 33 -6.46 19.62 9.32
N LEU A 34 -6.21 20.25 10.48
CA LEU A 34 -6.52 21.65 10.72
C LEU A 34 -5.79 22.59 9.75
N HIS A 35 -4.54 22.27 9.40
CA HIS A 35 -3.70 23.11 8.56
C HIS A 35 -3.61 22.66 7.11
N ARG A 36 -4.26 21.56 6.71
CA ARG A 36 -4.14 20.93 5.38
C ARG A 36 -4.35 21.89 4.20
N ASP A 37 -5.42 22.67 4.23
CA ASP A 37 -5.73 23.58 3.12
C ASP A 37 -4.91 24.85 3.16
N LEU A 38 -4.59 25.34 4.36
CA LEU A 38 -3.73 26.51 4.55
C LEU A 38 -2.29 26.22 4.13
N ALA A 39 -1.79 25.00 4.35
CA ALA A 39 -0.44 24.58 4.01
C ALA A 39 -0.13 24.69 2.50
N LYS A 40 -1.15 24.72 1.63
CA LYS A 40 -1.00 24.94 0.18
C LYS A 40 -0.55 26.36 -0.17
N THR A 41 -0.80 27.32 0.71
CA THR A 41 -0.60 28.76 0.45
C THR A 41 0.24 29.46 1.51
N GLN A 42 0.32 28.91 2.73
CA GLN A 42 0.98 29.53 3.87
C GLN A 42 2.13 28.65 4.39
N ALA A 43 3.36 29.18 4.33
CA ALA A 43 4.56 28.48 4.80
C ALA A 43 4.50 28.10 6.29
N VAL A 44 3.96 28.97 7.14
CA VAL A 44 3.81 28.69 8.58
C VAL A 44 2.85 27.52 8.85
N ALA A 45 1.77 27.41 8.07
CA ALA A 45 0.84 26.29 8.18
C ALA A 45 1.48 24.98 7.68
N TYR A 46 2.27 25.05 6.60
CA TYR A 46 3.05 23.93 6.11
C TYR A 46 4.09 23.43 7.13
N GLU A 47 4.84 24.34 7.77
CA GLU A 47 5.83 24.00 8.80
C GLU A 47 5.18 23.27 9.99
N LYS A 48 4.01 23.75 10.44
CA LYS A 48 3.22 23.08 11.48
C LYS A 48 2.80 21.67 11.07
N CYS A 49 2.35 21.47 9.83
CA CYS A 49 2.05 20.14 9.32
C CYS A 49 3.31 19.26 9.30
N TRP A 50 4.44 19.80 8.86
CA TRP A 50 5.71 19.07 8.77
C TRP A 50 6.17 18.58 10.14
N ILE A 51 6.15 19.46 11.16
CA ILE A 51 6.50 19.09 12.54
C ILE A 51 5.55 18.02 13.07
N ALA A 52 4.23 18.18 12.86
CA ALA A 52 3.24 17.20 13.30
C ALA A 52 3.46 15.83 12.66
N ALA A 53 3.72 15.76 11.35
CA ALA A 53 3.99 14.51 10.65
C ALA A 53 5.27 13.83 11.16
N ASN A 54 6.33 14.59 11.42
CA ASN A 54 7.57 14.05 12.00
C ASN A 54 7.34 13.49 13.41
N ASN A 55 6.52 14.13 14.23
CA ASN A 55 6.18 13.59 15.56
C ASN A 55 5.38 12.29 15.47
N VAL A 56 4.47 12.16 14.50
CA VAL A 56 3.79 10.87 14.22
C VAL A 56 4.82 9.79 13.88
N ILE A 57 5.83 10.09 13.05
CA ILE A 57 6.89 9.12 12.77
C ILE A 57 7.63 8.72 14.05
N SER A 58 8.06 9.70 14.85
CA SER A 58 8.81 9.43 16.08
C SER A 58 8.05 8.46 16.98
N LEU A 59 6.75 8.70 17.18
CA LEU A 59 5.88 7.79 17.94
C LEU A 59 5.81 6.39 17.30
N VAL A 60 5.60 6.31 15.98
CA VAL A 60 5.51 5.01 15.28
C VAL A 60 6.82 4.22 15.36
N ARG A 61 7.97 4.90 15.40
CA ARG A 61 9.30 4.26 15.56
C ARG A 61 9.54 3.68 16.95
N GLU A 62 8.81 4.13 17.96
CA GLU A 62 8.91 3.60 19.32
C GLU A 62 8.12 2.30 19.50
N LEU A 63 7.20 1.97 18.58
CA LEU A 63 6.42 0.73 18.61
C LEU A 63 7.28 -0.49 18.27
N ASN A 64 7.14 -1.54 19.07
CA ASN A 64 7.62 -2.88 18.77
C ASN A 64 6.58 -3.71 18.00
N ASP A 65 7.02 -4.81 17.42
CA ASP A 65 6.17 -5.74 16.66
C ASP A 65 4.94 -6.23 17.44
N GLY A 66 5.08 -6.51 18.73
CA GLY A 66 3.99 -7.00 19.59
C GLY A 66 3.02 -5.92 20.06
N ASP A 67 3.37 -4.64 19.92
CA ASP A 67 2.50 -3.54 20.35
C ASP A 67 1.32 -3.34 19.39
N TYR A 68 1.50 -3.74 18.13
CA TYR A 68 0.48 -3.66 17.08
C TYR A 68 -0.78 -4.48 17.39
N ASP A 69 -0.67 -5.53 18.20
CA ASP A 69 -1.81 -6.37 18.62
C ASP A 69 -2.82 -5.61 19.50
N TYR A 70 -2.40 -4.48 20.08
CA TYR A 70 -3.20 -3.63 20.97
C TYR A 70 -3.65 -2.33 20.31
N LEU A 71 -3.29 -2.09 19.04
CA LEU A 71 -3.62 -0.87 18.33
C LEU A 71 -4.92 -1.02 17.52
N ASP A 72 -5.72 0.03 17.54
CA ASP A 72 -6.93 0.12 16.71
C ASP A 72 -6.61 0.46 15.24
N PRO A 73 -7.48 0.06 14.28
CA PRO A 73 -7.36 0.38 12.86
C PRO A 73 -7.20 1.88 12.55
N ILE A 74 -7.71 2.76 13.42
CA ILE A 74 -7.60 4.22 13.27
C ILE A 74 -6.13 4.68 13.19
N ASN A 75 -5.20 3.95 13.82
CA ASN A 75 -3.77 4.24 13.75
C ASN A 75 -3.19 4.04 12.34
N SER A 76 -3.82 3.20 11.52
CA SER A 76 -3.46 3.09 10.10
C SER A 76 -3.87 4.34 9.33
N ALA A 77 -5.10 4.83 9.53
CA ALA A 77 -5.54 6.08 8.92
C ALA A 77 -4.67 7.28 9.36
N CYS A 78 -4.23 7.29 10.61
CA CYS A 78 -3.28 8.28 11.13
C CYS A 78 -1.92 8.22 10.41
N SER A 79 -1.35 7.01 10.27
CA SER A 79 -0.11 6.78 9.53
C SER A 79 -0.25 7.20 8.07
N HIS A 80 -1.36 6.90 7.44
CA HIS A 80 -1.66 7.33 6.07
C HIS A 80 -1.68 8.86 5.94
N CYS A 81 -2.34 9.56 6.87
CA CYS A 81 -2.41 11.02 6.86
C CYS A 81 -1.03 11.69 6.99
N ALA A 82 -0.13 11.13 7.80
CA ALA A 82 1.24 11.62 7.90
C ALA A 82 2.04 11.33 6.61
N ALA A 83 1.88 10.13 6.03
CA ALA A 83 2.56 9.73 4.80
C ALA A 83 2.20 10.63 3.62
N ASP A 84 0.92 11.02 3.52
CA ASP A 84 0.40 11.93 2.49
C ASP A 84 1.20 13.25 2.40
N LEU A 85 1.64 13.79 3.55
CA LEU A 85 2.44 15.01 3.58
C LEU A 85 3.86 14.79 3.04
N PHE A 86 4.52 13.72 3.46
CA PHE A 86 5.88 13.39 3.00
C PHE A 86 5.91 13.10 1.51
N ILE A 87 4.90 12.37 1.01
CA ILE A 87 4.81 12.07 -0.42
C ILE A 87 4.62 13.35 -1.24
N LYS A 88 3.84 14.32 -0.75
CA LYS A 88 3.68 15.63 -1.43
C LYS A 88 4.96 16.46 -1.43
N ALA A 89 5.88 16.22 -0.50
CA ALA A 89 7.16 16.90 -0.46
C ALA A 89 8.20 16.31 -1.42
N LEU A 90 7.93 15.12 -1.98
CA LEU A 90 8.81 14.50 -2.96
C LEU A 90 8.76 15.26 -4.29
N VAL A 91 9.94 15.57 -4.82
CA VAL A 91 10.12 16.32 -6.08
C VAL A 91 10.90 15.44 -7.08
N PRO A 92 10.63 15.52 -8.40
CA PRO A 92 11.41 14.79 -9.39
C PRO A 92 12.92 15.04 -9.25
N PRO A 93 13.77 13.99 -9.38
CA PRO A 93 15.21 14.08 -9.14
C PRO A 93 15.88 14.90 -10.24
N THR A 94 15.97 16.21 -10.03
CA THR A 94 16.54 17.18 -10.98
C THR A 94 17.83 17.83 -10.46
N SER A 95 18.13 17.73 -9.14
CA SER A 95 19.38 18.21 -8.54
C SER A 95 19.82 17.37 -7.32
N HIS A 96 21.13 17.37 -7.02
CA HIS A 96 21.74 16.54 -5.96
C HIS A 96 21.33 16.94 -4.53
N THR A 97 21.00 18.22 -4.29
CA THR A 97 20.48 18.68 -2.98
C THR A 97 19.05 18.22 -2.75
N LEU A 98 18.24 18.15 -3.82
CA LEU A 98 16.87 17.64 -3.76
C LEU A 98 16.85 16.10 -3.58
N GLN A 99 17.89 15.39 -4.02
CA GLN A 99 18.01 13.94 -3.81
C GLN A 99 18.09 13.58 -2.32
N ASN A 100 18.94 14.26 -1.54
CA ASN A 100 19.05 13.99 -0.10
C ASN A 100 17.73 14.26 0.67
N ALA A 101 16.97 15.29 0.27
CA ALA A 101 15.69 15.60 0.88
C ALA A 101 14.60 14.57 0.53
N ASN A 102 14.65 14.04 -0.71
CA ASN A 102 13.78 12.95 -1.13
C ASN A 102 14.11 11.66 -0.36
N GLU A 103 15.38 11.30 -0.19
CA GLU A 103 15.80 10.11 0.57
C GLU A 103 15.25 10.12 1.99
N ILE A 104 15.32 11.28 2.68
CA ILE A 104 14.75 11.42 4.03
C ILE A 104 13.24 11.17 4.00
N SER A 105 12.53 11.80 3.06
CA SER A 105 11.07 11.69 2.95
C SER A 105 10.63 10.27 2.58
N GLU A 106 11.35 9.61 1.67
CA GLU A 106 11.16 8.20 1.32
C GLU A 106 11.32 7.30 2.55
N GLN A 107 12.36 7.52 3.35
CA GLN A 107 12.57 6.75 4.59
C GLN A 107 11.42 6.97 5.60
N GLN A 108 10.88 8.18 5.72
CA GLN A 108 9.72 8.42 6.60
C GLN A 108 8.48 7.66 6.11
N VAL A 109 8.22 7.68 4.81
CA VAL A 109 7.08 6.98 4.22
C VAL A 109 7.21 5.46 4.38
N ASP A 110 8.42 4.90 4.20
CA ASP A 110 8.66 3.46 4.39
C ASP A 110 8.35 2.99 5.82
N VAL A 111 8.66 3.81 6.83
CA VAL A 111 8.31 3.52 8.23
C VAL A 111 6.79 3.46 8.42
N LEU A 112 6.05 4.43 7.85
CA LEU A 112 4.59 4.46 7.95
C LEU A 112 3.98 3.27 7.20
N ILE A 113 4.45 2.97 5.98
CA ILE A 113 4.04 1.79 5.22
C ILE A 113 4.25 0.51 6.02
N ALA A 114 5.39 0.35 6.67
CA ALA A 114 5.65 -0.81 7.53
C ALA A 114 4.63 -0.90 8.68
N SER A 115 4.31 0.23 9.33
CA SER A 115 3.31 0.30 10.39
C SER A 115 1.92 -0.14 9.90
N MET A 116 1.45 0.39 8.78
CA MET A 116 0.14 0.01 8.23
C MET A 116 0.12 -1.42 7.71
N LYS A 117 1.23 -1.94 7.15
CA LYS A 117 1.34 -3.36 6.79
C LYS A 117 1.14 -4.24 8.02
N ARG A 118 1.76 -3.91 9.16
CA ARG A 118 1.58 -4.66 10.42
C ARG A 118 0.12 -4.64 10.87
N LEU A 119 -0.51 -3.46 10.92
CA LEU A 119 -1.95 -3.34 11.21
C LEU A 119 -2.82 -4.10 10.21
N GLY A 120 -2.42 -4.16 8.93
CA GLY A 120 -3.09 -4.90 7.87
C GLY A 120 -3.13 -6.43 8.08
N HIS A 121 -2.21 -6.99 8.87
CA HIS A 121 -2.25 -8.41 9.22
C HIS A 121 -3.38 -8.72 10.22
N LEU A 122 -3.76 -7.74 11.05
CA LEU A 122 -4.81 -7.84 12.06
C LEU A 122 -6.16 -7.37 11.51
N PHE A 123 -6.14 -6.29 10.75
CA PHE A 123 -7.31 -5.63 10.19
C PHE A 123 -7.09 -5.44 8.69
N PRO A 124 -7.64 -6.31 7.82
CA PRO A 124 -7.43 -6.21 6.38
C PRO A 124 -7.73 -4.81 5.81
N ILE A 125 -8.77 -4.14 6.32
CA ILE A 125 -9.15 -2.77 5.94
C ILE A 125 -8.12 -1.70 6.31
N ALA A 126 -7.26 -1.97 7.30
CA ALA A 126 -6.19 -1.08 7.74
C ALA A 126 -4.94 -1.22 6.85
N GLY A 127 -4.78 -2.35 6.16
CA GLY A 127 -3.68 -2.55 5.20
C GLY A 127 -3.98 -1.96 3.82
N THR A 128 -5.25 -1.71 3.50
CA THR A 128 -5.72 -1.28 2.18
C THR A 128 -5.94 0.22 2.06
N SER A 129 -5.61 1.02 3.08
CA SER A 129 -5.92 2.46 3.11
C SER A 129 -5.13 3.25 2.06
N HIS A 130 -5.73 3.36 0.88
CA HIS A 130 -5.71 4.46 -0.08
C HIS A 130 -4.39 5.26 -0.24
N PHE A 131 -3.22 4.62 -0.35
CA PHE A 131 -1.97 5.26 -0.86
C PHE A 131 -2.05 5.76 -2.33
N THR A 132 -3.24 5.97 -2.85
CA THR A 132 -3.59 5.67 -4.24
C THR A 132 -3.61 6.88 -5.14
N THR A 133 -3.53 8.06 -4.54
CA THR A 133 -3.61 9.31 -5.29
C THR A 133 -2.25 9.97 -5.47
N HIS A 134 -1.17 9.35 -4.98
CA HIS A 134 0.15 9.97 -5.01
C HIS A 134 1.14 9.25 -5.93
N PRO A 135 2.14 9.97 -6.46
CA PRO A 135 3.02 9.44 -7.46
C PRO A 135 3.94 8.37 -6.85
N LEU A 136 3.68 7.10 -7.15
CA LEU A 136 4.53 6.00 -6.69
C LEU A 136 5.90 5.97 -7.39
N TYR A 137 6.20 6.89 -8.31
CA TYR A 137 7.41 6.86 -9.15
C TYR A 137 8.73 6.86 -8.34
N HIS A 138 8.70 7.36 -7.09
CA HIS A 138 9.83 7.24 -6.17
C HIS A 138 10.09 5.77 -5.78
N TRP A 139 9.04 4.98 -5.56
CA TRP A 139 9.13 3.55 -5.25
C TRP A 139 9.12 2.65 -6.49
N CYS A 140 9.90 3.03 -7.49
CA CYS A 140 10.15 2.19 -8.67
C CYS A 140 11.46 1.40 -8.52
N SER A 141 11.65 0.37 -9.35
CA SER A 141 12.85 -0.46 -9.33
C SER A 141 14.16 0.31 -9.54
N THR A 142 14.11 1.50 -10.13
CA THR A 142 15.28 2.34 -10.39
C THR A 142 15.65 3.20 -9.19
N ASN A 143 14.65 3.74 -8.48
CA ASN A 143 14.84 4.71 -7.41
C ASN A 143 14.87 4.04 -6.02
N SER A 144 14.07 3.00 -5.80
CA SER A 144 14.00 2.25 -4.54
C SER A 144 14.05 0.73 -4.80
N PRO A 145 15.23 0.17 -5.16
CA PRO A 145 15.34 -1.23 -5.59
C PRO A 145 14.93 -2.26 -4.53
N ASN A 146 14.96 -1.88 -3.25
CA ASN A 146 14.57 -2.77 -2.14
C ASN A 146 13.07 -2.68 -1.81
N ASN A 147 12.43 -1.55 -2.08
CA ASN A 147 11.04 -1.26 -1.70
C ASN A 147 10.26 -0.79 -2.94
N VAL A 148 9.93 -1.74 -3.83
CA VAL A 148 9.20 -1.46 -5.07
C VAL A 148 7.71 -1.63 -4.82
N TYR A 149 6.91 -0.60 -5.11
CA TYR A 149 5.46 -0.61 -4.92
C TYR A 149 4.72 -0.42 -6.25
N THR A 150 3.55 -1.04 -6.41
CA THR A 150 2.60 -0.71 -7.50
C THR A 150 1.25 -0.37 -6.88
N SER A 151 0.37 0.29 -7.64
CA SER A 151 -1.05 0.37 -7.27
C SER A 151 -1.92 -0.44 -8.21
N MET A 152 -2.97 -1.07 -7.67
CA MET A 152 -4.02 -1.72 -8.46
C MET A 152 -5.37 -1.30 -7.90
N ARG A 153 -6.18 -0.60 -8.70
CA ARG A 153 -7.54 -0.14 -8.39
C ARG A 153 -7.66 0.64 -7.10
N GLY A 154 -6.63 1.40 -6.78
CA GLY A 154 -6.61 2.10 -5.51
C GLY A 154 -6.22 1.21 -4.32
N GLU A 155 -5.41 0.18 -4.53
CA GLU A 155 -4.71 -0.52 -3.45
C GLU A 155 -3.22 -0.56 -3.78
N VAL A 156 -2.34 -0.39 -2.78
CA VAL A 156 -0.88 -0.43 -3.00
C VAL A 156 -0.32 -1.77 -2.57
N PHE A 157 0.48 -2.36 -3.45
CA PHE A 157 1.04 -3.68 -3.28
C PHE A 157 2.57 -3.64 -3.30
N ASP A 158 3.16 -4.44 -2.41
CA ASP A 158 4.60 -4.66 -2.32
C ASP A 158 5.08 -5.59 -3.44
N LEU A 159 5.62 -4.99 -4.50
CA LEU A 159 6.10 -5.71 -5.67
C LEU A 159 7.40 -6.46 -5.39
N SER A 160 8.23 -6.00 -4.46
CA SER A 160 9.43 -6.71 -4.04
C SER A 160 9.06 -8.10 -3.49
N ASN A 161 8.08 -8.16 -2.59
CA ASN A 161 7.60 -9.42 -2.01
C ASN A 161 6.84 -10.26 -3.04
N ILE A 162 5.96 -9.63 -3.83
CA ILE A 162 5.17 -10.33 -4.86
C ILE A 162 6.08 -10.95 -5.91
N ALA A 163 7.09 -10.23 -6.41
CA ALA A 163 8.03 -10.77 -7.39
C ALA A 163 8.85 -11.94 -6.81
N ALA A 164 9.30 -11.82 -5.55
CA ALA A 164 9.99 -12.90 -4.84
C ALA A 164 9.13 -14.16 -4.70
N THR A 165 7.88 -13.98 -4.26
CA THR A 165 6.92 -15.07 -4.08
C THR A 165 6.52 -15.69 -5.41
N HIS A 166 6.25 -14.88 -6.44
CA HIS A 166 5.92 -15.34 -7.77
C HIS A 166 7.05 -16.19 -8.35
N GLN A 167 8.29 -15.72 -8.28
CA GLN A 167 9.46 -16.48 -8.76
C GLN A 167 9.61 -17.83 -8.03
N ARG A 168 9.30 -17.89 -6.73
CA ARG A 168 9.43 -19.11 -5.93
C ARG A 168 8.34 -20.14 -6.24
N ILE A 169 7.09 -19.69 -6.36
CA ILE A 169 5.94 -20.59 -6.54
C ILE A 169 5.74 -20.94 -8.02
N ILE A 170 5.98 -19.98 -8.91
CA ILE A 170 5.72 -20.07 -10.35
C ILE A 170 6.89 -19.42 -11.12
N PRO A 171 8.03 -20.11 -11.31
CA PRO A 171 9.26 -19.57 -11.91
C PRO A 171 9.18 -19.40 -13.45
N VAL A 172 8.02 -18.96 -13.96
CA VAL A 172 7.76 -18.84 -15.40
C VAL A 172 8.15 -17.45 -15.93
N ILE A 173 7.96 -16.40 -15.13
CA ILE A 173 8.33 -15.03 -15.49
C ILE A 173 9.45 -14.54 -14.57
N PRO A 174 10.50 -13.87 -15.10
CA PRO A 174 11.55 -13.28 -14.27
C PRO A 174 11.01 -12.16 -13.38
N GLN A 175 11.55 -12.04 -12.17
CA GLN A 175 11.24 -10.95 -11.23
C GLN A 175 11.35 -9.56 -11.86
N LYS A 176 12.37 -9.35 -12.71
CA LYS A 176 12.59 -8.06 -13.37
C LYS A 176 11.40 -7.62 -14.23
N SER A 177 10.66 -8.54 -14.84
CA SER A 177 9.46 -8.23 -15.62
C SER A 177 8.30 -7.79 -14.72
N ILE A 178 8.17 -8.39 -13.54
CA ILE A 178 7.17 -8.00 -12.54
C ILE A 178 7.50 -6.61 -11.95
N LEU A 179 8.76 -6.38 -11.60
CA LEU A 179 9.22 -5.11 -11.02
C LEU A 179 9.09 -3.91 -11.97
N LYS A 180 8.88 -4.13 -13.27
CA LYS A 180 8.61 -3.06 -14.26
C LYS A 180 7.32 -2.29 -13.96
N TYR A 181 6.38 -2.91 -13.26
CA TYR A 181 5.15 -2.25 -12.79
C TYR A 181 5.35 -1.42 -11.51
N GLY A 182 6.58 -1.36 -11.01
CA GLY A 182 6.98 -0.54 -9.88
C GLY A 182 6.84 0.96 -10.17
N GLY A 183 6.26 1.67 -9.22
CA GLY A 183 6.07 3.11 -9.23
C GLY A 183 4.94 3.63 -10.11
N VAL A 184 4.12 2.74 -10.66
CA VAL A 184 2.97 3.07 -11.52
C VAL A 184 1.72 2.32 -11.06
N SER A 185 0.55 2.71 -11.59
CA SER A 185 -0.67 1.92 -11.47
C SER A 185 -0.62 0.76 -12.49
N ALA A 186 -0.77 -0.45 -11.98
CA ALA A 186 -0.90 -1.69 -12.74
C ALA A 186 -2.37 -2.07 -12.98
N ASP A 187 -3.32 -1.14 -12.88
CA ASP A 187 -4.75 -1.39 -13.13
C ASP A 187 -4.99 -2.03 -14.51
N ALA A 188 -4.20 -1.59 -15.50
CA ALA A 188 -4.29 -2.07 -16.87
C ALA A 188 -3.80 -3.51 -17.05
N ILE A 189 -3.04 -4.11 -16.13
CA ILE A 189 -2.66 -5.53 -16.28
C ILE A 189 -3.82 -6.47 -15.89
N PHE A 190 -4.81 -5.98 -15.12
CA PHE A 190 -5.96 -6.76 -14.63
C PHE A 190 -7.28 -6.32 -15.30
N PRO A 191 -7.64 -6.90 -16.45
CA PRO A 191 -8.90 -6.57 -17.14
C PRO A 191 -10.11 -6.70 -16.19
N VAL A 192 -10.96 -5.68 -16.13
CA VAL A 192 -12.26 -5.75 -15.44
C VAL A 192 -13.17 -6.65 -16.27
N GLN A 193 -13.61 -7.77 -15.70
CA GLN A 193 -14.52 -8.69 -16.38
C GLN A 193 -15.96 -8.20 -16.21
N VAL A 194 -16.51 -7.58 -17.25
CA VAL A 194 -17.92 -7.17 -17.31
C VAL A 194 -18.87 -8.37 -17.49
N SER A 195 -18.36 -9.52 -17.93
CA SER A 195 -19.15 -10.71 -18.28
C SER A 195 -19.54 -11.62 -17.11
N ALA A 196 -19.05 -11.35 -15.90
CA ALA A 196 -19.42 -12.11 -14.68
C ALA A 196 -20.48 -11.40 -13.82
N LEU A 197 -20.91 -10.19 -14.21
CA LEU A 197 -22.02 -9.48 -13.60
C LEU A 197 -23.32 -10.00 -14.19
N CYS A 198 -23.86 -11.04 -13.57
CA CYS A 198 -25.29 -11.31 -13.74
C CYS A 198 -26.04 -10.18 -13.04
N ASN A 199 -26.99 -9.55 -13.75
CA ASN A 199 -28.04 -8.80 -13.07
C ASN A 199 -28.60 -9.74 -12.00
N GLY A 200 -28.49 -9.37 -10.73
CA GLY A 200 -29.06 -10.16 -9.65
C GLY A 200 -30.55 -10.41 -9.89
N ILE A 201 -31.17 -11.23 -9.04
CA ILE A 201 -32.59 -11.64 -9.16
C ILE A 201 -33.56 -10.45 -9.30
N THR A 202 -33.15 -9.25 -8.86
CA THR A 202 -33.90 -7.99 -8.87
C THR A 202 -33.48 -6.98 -9.96
N GLY A 203 -32.53 -7.31 -10.83
CA GLY A 203 -32.25 -6.54 -12.05
C GLY A 203 -31.27 -5.36 -11.93
N SER A 204 -30.58 -5.18 -10.80
CA SER A 204 -29.55 -4.13 -10.67
C SER A 204 -28.24 -4.69 -10.12
N VAL A 205 -27.15 -4.29 -10.77
CA VAL A 205 -25.78 -4.44 -10.29
C VAL A 205 -25.52 -3.39 -9.21
N ASP A 206 -24.73 -3.73 -8.20
CA ASP A 206 -24.32 -2.81 -7.14
C ASP A 206 -23.51 -1.62 -7.70
N PRO A 207 -23.84 -0.36 -7.37
CA PRO A 207 -23.19 0.83 -7.92
C PRO A 207 -21.73 1.01 -7.50
N TYR A 208 -21.21 0.25 -6.53
CA TYR A 208 -19.79 0.22 -6.18
C TYR A 208 -18.97 -0.73 -7.08
N VAL A 209 -19.60 -1.49 -7.97
CA VAL A 209 -18.88 -2.24 -8.99
C VAL A 209 -18.40 -1.29 -10.08
N VAL A 210 -17.10 -0.99 -10.08
CA VAL A 210 -16.47 -0.18 -11.11
C VAL A 210 -16.44 -0.96 -12.43
N LEU A 211 -17.37 -0.64 -13.33
CA LEU A 211 -17.39 -1.16 -14.70
C LEU A 211 -16.46 -0.32 -15.57
N ASN A 212 -15.25 -0.82 -15.80
CA ASN A 212 -14.34 -0.20 -16.77
C ASN A 212 -14.41 -0.99 -18.08
N SER A 213 -15.07 -0.43 -19.09
CA SER A 213 -15.11 -0.99 -20.45
C SER A 213 -13.94 -0.55 -21.34
N SER A 214 -12.91 0.07 -20.75
CA SER A 214 -11.75 0.55 -21.51
C SER A 214 -10.98 -0.61 -22.11
N ASN A 215 -10.68 -0.50 -23.41
CA ASN A 215 -9.86 -1.45 -24.12
C ASN A 215 -8.45 -1.44 -23.51
N VAL A 216 -8.05 -2.54 -22.91
CA VAL A 216 -6.85 -2.65 -22.08
C VAL A 216 -5.59 -2.49 -22.94
N THR A 217 -4.71 -1.55 -22.57
CA THR A 217 -3.54 -1.14 -23.35
C THR A 217 -2.23 -1.82 -22.96
N ASP A 218 -2.22 -2.67 -21.92
CA ASP A 218 -0.99 -3.32 -21.46
C ASP A 218 -0.73 -4.62 -22.22
N ASP A 219 0.48 -4.73 -22.80
CA ASP A 219 0.92 -5.87 -23.61
C ASP A 219 0.97 -7.21 -22.85
N ASN A 220 0.85 -7.21 -21.51
CA ASN A 220 0.83 -8.43 -20.69
C ASN A 220 -0.56 -8.78 -20.16
N ALA A 221 -1.58 -7.95 -20.41
CA ALA A 221 -2.93 -8.15 -19.89
C ALA A 221 -3.58 -9.46 -20.35
N GLN A 222 -3.20 -10.01 -21.51
CA GLN A 222 -3.72 -11.30 -21.99
C GLN A 222 -3.44 -12.47 -21.05
N TYR A 223 -2.41 -12.39 -20.20
CA TYR A 223 -2.07 -13.45 -19.24
C TYR A 223 -2.91 -13.39 -17.95
N HIS A 224 -3.63 -12.29 -17.73
CA HIS A 224 -4.47 -12.05 -16.56
C HIS A 224 -5.96 -12.01 -16.92
N ASN A 225 -6.29 -12.48 -18.11
CA ASN A 225 -7.66 -12.67 -18.54
C ASN A 225 -8.17 -14.06 -18.09
N PHE A 226 -8.98 -14.08 -17.02
CA PHE A 226 -9.59 -15.30 -16.47
C PHE A 226 -10.90 -15.69 -17.15
N HIS A 227 -11.16 -15.27 -18.39
CA HIS A 227 -12.35 -15.75 -19.12
C HIS A 227 -12.34 -17.28 -19.18
N ALA A 228 -13.49 -17.89 -18.93
CA ALA A 228 -13.71 -19.29 -19.25
C ALA A 228 -13.63 -19.45 -20.77
N PHE A 229 -12.49 -19.91 -21.28
CA PHE A 229 -12.38 -20.30 -22.68
C PHE A 229 -13.09 -21.65 -22.85
N THR A 230 -14.34 -21.62 -23.27
CA THR A 230 -14.95 -22.76 -23.96
C THR A 230 -15.39 -22.31 -25.34
N THR A 231 -14.64 -22.74 -26.36
CA THR A 231 -15.11 -22.73 -27.75
C THR A 231 -16.03 -23.91 -28.07
N ASP A 232 -16.44 -24.72 -27.08
CA ASP A 232 -17.36 -25.83 -27.28
C ASP A 232 -18.82 -25.40 -27.06
N TYR A 233 -19.52 -25.16 -28.17
CA TYR A 233 -20.99 -25.13 -28.22
C TYR A 233 -21.60 -26.53 -28.44
N THR A 234 -20.80 -27.60 -28.41
CA THR A 234 -21.31 -28.96 -28.63
C THR A 234 -21.54 -29.70 -27.32
N SER A 235 -22.82 -29.74 -26.95
CA SER A 235 -23.51 -30.74 -26.12
C SER A 235 -22.96 -31.02 -24.71
N ALA A 236 -23.73 -30.56 -23.73
CA ALA A 236 -23.95 -31.16 -22.41
C ALA A 236 -22.70 -31.62 -21.61
N GLY A 237 -22.29 -30.76 -20.67
CA GLY A 237 -21.89 -31.24 -19.34
C GLY A 237 -20.43 -31.65 -19.13
N HIS A 238 -19.46 -30.78 -19.42
CA HIS A 238 -18.20 -30.77 -18.67
C HIS A 238 -17.47 -29.43 -18.78
N VAL A 239 -17.67 -28.53 -17.81
CA VAL A 239 -16.80 -27.35 -17.64
C VAL A 239 -15.50 -27.86 -17.02
N THR A 240 -14.48 -28.04 -17.84
CA THR A 240 -13.15 -28.40 -17.34
C THR A 240 -12.45 -27.12 -16.89
N TYR A 241 -12.52 -26.82 -15.60
CA TYR A 241 -11.64 -25.82 -15.00
C TYR A 241 -10.20 -26.33 -15.13
N ARG A 242 -9.31 -25.53 -15.74
CA ARG A 242 -7.87 -25.63 -15.43
C ARG A 242 -7.52 -24.45 -14.54
N PRO A 243 -7.72 -24.54 -13.21
CA PRO A 243 -7.25 -23.53 -12.30
C PRO A 243 -5.79 -23.87 -12.01
N HIS A 244 -4.89 -23.40 -12.85
CA HIS A 244 -3.58 -23.05 -12.30
C HIS A 244 -3.67 -21.55 -12.04
N TYR A 245 -3.03 -21.04 -11.00
CA TYR A 245 -3.01 -19.63 -10.60
C TYR A 245 -4.27 -19.10 -9.86
N LYS A 246 -4.32 -19.38 -8.55
CA LYS A 246 -5.04 -18.54 -7.58
C LYS A 246 -4.31 -17.19 -7.47
N ILE A 247 -4.96 -16.10 -7.87
CA ILE A 247 -4.49 -14.74 -7.54
C ILE A 247 -4.95 -14.40 -6.13
N PHE A 248 -3.99 -14.00 -5.29
CA PHE A 248 -4.11 -13.33 -3.98
C PHE A 248 -5.47 -13.45 -3.26
N GLY A 249 -5.62 -14.56 -2.54
CA GLY A 249 -6.66 -14.76 -1.53
C GLY A 249 -6.34 -16.03 -0.77
N ARG A 250 -6.18 -15.95 0.55
CA ARG A 250 -5.94 -17.13 1.40
C ARG A 250 -7.03 -18.18 1.16
N PRO A 251 -6.72 -19.49 1.19
CA PRO A 251 -7.74 -20.48 1.43
C PRO A 251 -8.27 -20.29 2.86
N LEU A 252 -9.57 -20.05 3.02
CA LEU A 252 -10.25 -20.43 4.25
C LEU A 252 -10.45 -21.94 4.17
N GLY A 253 -9.74 -22.66 5.04
CA GLY A 253 -9.78 -24.11 5.22
C GLY A 253 -8.88 -24.47 6.38
#